data_AF-A0A855K877-F1
#
_entry.id   AF-A0A855K877-F1
#
_cell.length_a   1.000
_cell.length_b   1.000
_cell.length_c   1.000
_cell.angle_alpha   90.00
_cell.angle_beta   90.00
_cell.angle_gamma   90.00
#
_symmetry.space_group_name_H-M   'P 1'
#
loop_
_entity.id
_entity.type
_entity.pdbx_description
1 polymer ?
#
loop_
_entity_poly.entity_id
_entity_poly.type
_entity_poly.pdbx_seq_one_letter_code
_entity_poly.pdbx_strand_id
1 'polypeptide(L)'
;HIDGAKIELSPERSIEVQRLLGSDIAMQMDECVRLPAERDDIDRAMRLSLRWAERSKRAFESAPHGYMLFGIVQGGDIPQLRHASAQG
;
A
#
# COMPACT_ATOMS: atom_id res chain seq x y z
N HIS A 1 -9.97 -20.02 -8.26
CA HIS A 1 -10.06 -18.80 -9.09
C HIS A 1 -10.86 -19.17 -10.34
N ILE A 2 -12.17 -18.90 -10.36
CA ILE A 2 -13.13 -19.59 -11.25
C ILE A 2 -14.18 -18.57 -11.73
N ASP A 3 -13.83 -17.69 -12.67
CA ASP A 3 -14.79 -16.87 -13.49
C ASP A 3 -14.08 -15.85 -14.40
N GLY A 4 -12.87 -15.41 -14.06
CA GLY A 4 -12.10 -14.46 -14.88
C GLY A 4 -12.63 -13.02 -14.82
N ALA A 5 -13.45 -12.71 -13.82
CA ALA A 5 -13.97 -11.37 -13.62
C ALA A 5 -12.83 -10.38 -13.33
N LYS A 6 -12.88 -9.19 -13.95
CA LYS A 6 -11.98 -8.09 -13.60
C LYS A 6 -12.48 -7.45 -12.31
N ILE A 7 -11.60 -7.37 -11.33
CA ILE A 7 -11.87 -6.72 -10.06
C ILE A 7 -10.99 -5.48 -9.97
N GLU A 8 -11.60 -4.34 -9.67
CA GLU A 8 -10.86 -3.13 -9.32
C GLU A 8 -10.51 -3.17 -7.83
N LEU A 9 -9.24 -2.93 -7.52
CA LEU A 9 -8.76 -2.83 -6.16
C LEU A 9 -8.01 -1.51 -5.97
N SER A 10 -8.69 -0.55 -5.34
CA SER A 10 -8.13 0.74 -4.95
C SER A 10 -7.65 0.72 -3.49
N PRO A 11 -6.87 1.73 -3.03
CA PRO A 11 -6.54 1.89 -1.61
C PRO A 11 -7.77 1.89 -0.69
N GLU A 12 -8.82 2.62 -1.05
CA GLU A 12 -10.05 2.70 -0.26
C GLU A 12 -10.77 1.34 -0.19
N ARG A 13 -10.87 0.66 -1.34
CA ARG A 13 -11.50 -0.66 -1.40
C ARG A 13 -10.68 -1.72 -0.65
N SER A 14 -9.35 -1.62 -0.66
CA SER A 14 -8.47 -2.49 0.12
C SER A 14 -8.71 -2.36 1.62
N ILE A 15 -8.79 -1.12 2.13
CA ILE A 15 -9.08 -0.87 3.55
C ILE A 15 -10.48 -1.35 3.93
N GLU A 16 -11.47 -1.09 3.07
CA GLU A 16 -12.84 -1.59 3.28
C GLU A 16 -12.89 -3.11 3.38
N VAL A 17 -12.24 -3.82 2.44
CA VAL A 17 -12.19 -5.28 2.44
C VAL A 17 -11.50 -5.82 3.69
N GLN A 18 -10.36 -5.26 4.09
CA GLN A 18 -9.66 -5.68 5.32
C GLN A 18 -10.52 -5.47 6.58
N ARG A 19 -11.29 -4.38 6.64
CA ARG A 19 -12.26 -4.14 7.72
C ARG A 19 -13.38 -5.16 7.72
N LEU A 20 -13.94 -5.50 6.56
CA LEU A 20 -14.98 -6.53 6.43
C LEU A 20 -14.47 -7.92 6.82
N LEU A 21 -13.18 -8.19 6.59
CA LEU A 21 -12.51 -9.42 7.05
C LEU A 21 -12.20 -9.41 8.55
N GLY A 22 -12.39 -8.29 9.25
CA GLY A 22 -12.13 -8.17 10.69
C GLY A 22 -10.64 -8.17 11.04
N SER A 23 -9.76 -7.67 10.15
CA SER A 23 -8.32 -7.60 10.42
C SER A 23 -8.01 -6.64 11.57
N ASP A 24 -7.36 -7.11 12.63
CA ASP A 24 -6.91 -6.26 13.75
C ASP A 24 -5.87 -5.21 13.31
N ILE A 25 -5.00 -5.61 12.37
CA ILE A 25 -3.99 -4.76 11.74
C ILE A 25 -4.20 -4.80 10.24
N ALA A 26 -4.59 -3.67 9.66
CA ALA A 26 -4.64 -3.49 8.22
C ALA A 26 -3.26 -3.07 7.68
N MET A 27 -3.00 -3.42 6.43
CA MET A 27 -1.84 -2.95 5.67
C MET A 27 -2.31 -1.93 4.62
N GLN A 28 -1.55 -0.87 4.39
CA GLN A 28 -1.81 0.01 3.25
C GLN A 28 -1.71 -0.75 1.91
N MET A 29 -2.35 -0.22 0.87
CA MET A 29 -2.08 -0.67 -0.48
C MET A 29 -0.73 -0.11 -0.99
N ASP A 30 0.06 -0.95 -1.66
CA ASP A 30 1.33 -0.58 -2.28
C ASP A 30 1.52 -1.23 -3.66
N GLU A 31 2.49 -0.72 -4.43
CA GLU A 31 2.93 -1.31 -5.70
C GLU A 31 4.32 -1.92 -5.51
N CYS A 32 4.40 -3.25 -5.52
CA CYS A 32 5.67 -3.97 -5.45
C CYS A 32 6.23 -4.21 -6.87
N VAL A 33 7.40 -3.64 -7.14
CA VAL A 33 8.11 -3.82 -8.41
C VAL A 33 8.91 -5.13 -8.37
N ARG A 34 8.80 -5.94 -9.43
CA ARG A 34 9.64 -7.14 -9.59
C ARG A 34 11.08 -6.72 -9.88
N LEU A 35 12.01 -7.18 -9.04
CA LEU A 35 13.44 -6.94 -9.25
C LEU A 35 14.10 -8.03 -10.13
N PRO A 36 15.18 -7.69 -10.86
CA PRO A 36 15.78 -6.36 -10.99
C PRO A 36 14.89 -5.42 -11.84
N ALA A 37 14.92 -4.13 -11.52
CA ALA A 37 14.18 -3.09 -12.26
C ALA A 37 15.02 -1.82 -12.37
N GLU A 38 14.70 -0.99 -13.36
CA GLU A 38 15.34 0.31 -13.53
C GLU A 38 15.03 1.23 -12.34
N ARG A 39 15.99 2.09 -12.00
CA ARG A 39 15.85 3.02 -10.86
C ARG A 39 14.59 3.89 -10.96
N ASP A 40 14.24 4.32 -12.16
CA ASP A 40 13.08 5.18 -12.40
C ASP A 40 11.76 4.44 -12.18
N ASP A 41 11.69 3.14 -12.49
CA ASP A 41 10.52 2.31 -12.21
C ASP A 41 10.33 2.10 -10.70
N ILE A 42 11.43 1.88 -9.98
CA ILE A 42 11.41 1.75 -8.51
C ILE A 42 10.99 3.07 -7.86
N ASP A 43 11.52 4.22 -8.31
CA ASP A 43 11.12 5.54 -7.81
C ASP A 43 9.65 5.84 -8.11
N ARG A 44 9.17 5.54 -9.33
CA ARG A 44 7.76 5.70 -9.71
C ARG A 44 6.83 4.91 -8.80
N ALA A 45 7.11 3.62 -8.60
CA ALA A 45 6.28 2.74 -7.78
C ALA A 45 6.33 3.10 -6.29
N MET A 46 7.50 3.49 -5.77
CA MET A 46 7.65 4.01 -4.41
C MET A 46 6.79 5.26 -4.20
N ARG A 47 6.86 6.24 -5.12
CA ARG A 47 6.03 7.45 -5.05
C ARG A 47 4.54 7.16 -5.18
N LEU A 48 4.15 6.19 -6.02
CA LEU A 48 2.76 5.75 -6.10
C LEU A 48 2.30 5.15 -4.77
N SER A 49 3.12 4.28 -4.18
CA SER A 49 2.86 3.65 -2.89
C SER A 49 2.71 4.67 -1.78
N LEU A 50 3.51 5.76 -1.76
CA LEU A 50 3.32 6.87 -0.81
C LEU A 50 1.99 7.61 -1.02
N ARG A 51 1.55 7.84 -2.27
CA ARG A 51 0.22 8.42 -2.54
C ARG A 51 -0.91 7.49 -2.09
N TRP A 52 -0.72 6.18 -2.22
CA TRP A 52 -1.67 5.18 -1.77
C TRP A 52 -1.64 4.99 -0.25
N ALA A 53 -0.49 5.19 0.39
CA ALA A 53 -0.36 5.24 1.85
C ALA A 53 -1.29 6.29 2.44
N GLU A 54 -1.22 7.52 1.92
CA GLU A 54 -2.05 8.63 2.37
C GLU A 54 -3.55 8.35 2.15
N ARG A 55 -3.92 7.79 1.00
CA ARG A 55 -5.32 7.40 0.71
C ARG A 55 -5.80 6.27 1.62
N SER A 56 -4.97 5.27 1.86
CA SER A 56 -5.26 4.15 2.77
C SER A 56 -5.46 4.66 4.20
N LYS A 57 -4.58 5.56 4.65
CA LYS A 57 -4.68 6.20 5.96
C LYS A 57 -5.99 6.95 6.13
N ARG A 58 -6.35 7.81 5.18
CA ARG A 58 -7.63 8.54 5.20
C ARG A 58 -8.85 7.61 5.23
N ALA A 59 -8.84 6.56 4.42
CA ALA A 59 -9.92 5.56 4.43
C ALA A 59 -10.03 4.84 5.79
N PHE A 60 -8.88 4.62 6.45
CA PHE A 60 -8.79 3.95 7.75
C PHE A 60 -9.18 4.84 8.94
N GLU A 61 -9.18 6.18 8.82
CA GLU A 61 -9.50 7.10 9.94
C GLU A 61 -10.87 6.84 10.61
N SER A 62 -11.80 6.20 9.89
CA SER A 62 -13.11 5.79 10.41
C SER A 62 -13.12 4.45 11.17
N ALA A 63 -11.96 3.80 11.32
CA ALA A 63 -11.84 2.51 12.00
C ALA A 63 -12.08 2.65 13.51
N PRO A 64 -12.70 1.64 14.16
CA PRO A 64 -12.89 1.65 15.60
C PRO A 64 -11.56 1.67 16.35
N HIS A 65 -11.58 2.14 17.59
CA HIS A 65 -10.42 2.05 18.48
C HIS A 65 -9.95 0.59 18.64
N GLY A 66 -8.63 0.41 18.74
CA GLY A 66 -7.99 -0.91 18.86
C GLY A 66 -7.51 -1.50 17.52
N TYR A 67 -8.03 -1.01 16.39
CA TYR A 67 -7.54 -1.38 15.07
C TYR A 67 -6.30 -0.56 14.72
N MET A 68 -5.37 -1.16 13.97
CA MET A 68 -4.13 -0.51 13.54
C MET A 68 -3.98 -0.53 12.01
N LEU A 69 -3.22 0.41 11.48
CA LEU A 69 -2.81 0.46 10.07
C LEU A 69 -1.30 0.56 9.98
N PHE A 70 -0.67 -0.34 9.22
CA PHE A 70 0.75 -0.30 8.93
C PHE A 70 1.05 0.25 7.54
N GLY A 71 2.02 1.15 7.48
CA GLY A 71 2.65 1.58 6.24
C GLY A 71 3.67 0.54 5.73
N ILE A 72 3.93 0.56 4.43
CA ILE A 72 4.89 -0.32 3.77
C ILE A 72 5.98 0.55 3.13
N VAL A 73 7.20 0.41 3.62
CA VAL A 73 8.37 1.11 3.08
C VAL A 73 8.79 0.44 1.77
N GLN A 74 8.70 1.18 0.67
CA GLN A 74 9.13 0.78 -0.66
C GLN A 74 10.53 1.31 -1.00
N GLY A 75 10.96 1.17 -2.26
CA GLY A 75 12.27 1.63 -2.74
C GLY A 75 13.21 0.51 -3.19
N GLY A 76 12.71 -0.74 -3.27
CA GLY A 76 13.43 -1.88 -3.82
C GLY A 76 14.77 -2.13 -3.12
N ASP A 77 15.81 -2.37 -3.92
CA ASP A 77 17.20 -2.55 -3.50
C ASP A 77 18.01 -1.24 -3.49
N ILE A 78 17.36 -0.07 -3.63
CA ILE A 78 18.02 1.24 -3.68
C ILE A 78 17.90 1.95 -2.31
N PRO A 79 18.97 2.02 -1.49
CA PRO A 79 18.90 2.51 -0.11
C PRO A 79 18.34 3.94 0.01
N GLN A 80 18.69 4.82 -0.92
CA GLN A 80 18.24 6.22 -0.90
C GLN A 80 16.72 6.33 -1.10
N LEU A 81 16.14 5.47 -1.95
CA LEU A 81 14.68 5.45 -2.16
C LEU A 81 13.96 4.84 -0.95
N ARG A 82 14.58 3.86 -0.28
CA ARG A 82 14.04 3.34 0.99
C ARG A 82 14.02 4.39 2.09
N HIS A 83 15.08 5.18 2.22
CA HIS A 83 15.11 6.30 3.15
C HIS A 83 14.05 7.35 2.83
N ALA A 84 13.89 7.72 1.56
CA ALA A 84 12.84 8.66 1.14
C ALA A 84 11.43 8.11 1.45
N SER A 85 11.19 6.82 1.19
CA SER A 85 9.91 6.17 1.50
C SER A 85 9.62 6.08 2.99
N ALA A 86 10.63 6.05 3.86
CA ALA A 86 10.44 5.99 5.30
C ALA A 86 10.16 7.37 5.94
N GLN A 87 10.43 8.46 5.21
CA GLN A 87 10.22 9.83 5.66
C GLN A 87 8.88 10.43 5.19
N GLY A 88 8.29 9.87 4.14
CA GLY A 88 6.99 10.26 3.59
C GLY A 88 5.85 9.49 4.23
#